data_AF-A0A3D1ZZ28-F1
#
_entry.id   AF-A0A3D1ZZ28-F1
#
_cell.length_a   1.000
_cell.length_b   1.000
_cell.length_c   1.000
_cell.angle_alpha   90.00
_cell.angle_beta   90.00
_cell.angle_gamma   90.00
#
_symmetry.space_group_name_H-M   'P 1'
#
loop_
_entity.id
_entity.type
_entity.pdbx_description
1 polymer ?
#
loop_
_entity_poly.entity_id
_entity_poly.type
_entity_poly.pdbx_seq_one_letter_code
_entity_poly.pdbx_strand_id
1 'polypeptide(L)' 'MVDEQNAGDPTYRKMAPNFASSVGYQAALELVFEGATQPSGYTEPVLHRRRKEAKVTYA' A
#
# COMPACT_ATOMS: atom_id res chain seq x y z
N MET A 1 13.18 -5.17 -8.25
CA MET A 1 11.80 -5.17 -7.69
C MET A 1 11.78 -4.41 -6.35
N VAL A 2 10.66 -3.84 -5.89
CA VAL A 2 10.64 -3.01 -4.65
C VAL A 2 11.06 -3.80 -3.40
N ASP A 3 10.64 -5.07 -3.29
CA ASP A 3 11.04 -5.92 -2.16
C ASP A 3 12.55 -6.19 -2.11
N GLU A 4 13.22 -6.25 -3.26
CA GLU A 4 14.68 -6.44 -3.35
C GLU A 4 15.41 -5.15 -3.01
N GLN A 5 14.89 -4.01 -3.47
CA GLN A 5 15.44 -2.69 -3.17
C GLN A 5 15.45 -2.40 -1.66
N ASN A 6 14.47 -2.93 -0.92
CA ASN A 6 14.35 -2.75 0.53
C ASN A 6 14.85 -3.95 1.35
N ALA A 7 15.52 -4.93 0.73
CA ALA A 7 15.91 -6.16 1.41
C ALA A 7 16.88 -5.96 2.60
N GLY A 8 17.57 -4.83 2.67
CA GLY A 8 18.47 -4.47 3.77
C GLY A 8 17.81 -3.81 4.98
N ASP A 9 16.52 -3.47 4.90
CA ASP A 9 15.79 -2.81 6.00
C ASP A 9 15.06 -3.86 6.87
N PRO A 10 15.46 -4.05 8.15
CA PRO A 10 14.83 -5.03 9.03
C PRO A 10 13.38 -4.68 9.40
N THR A 11 12.96 -3.43 9.17
CA THR A 11 11.58 -2.98 9.43
C THR A 11 10.68 -3.07 8.20
N TYR A 12 11.26 -3.36 7.03
CA TYR A 12 10.51 -3.50 5.79
C TYR A 12 9.66 -4.76 5.78
N ARG A 13 8.41 -4.61 5.30
CA ARG A 13 7.46 -5.72 5.14
C ARG A 13 7.30 -5.99 3.64
N LYS A 14 7.75 -7.17 3.20
CA LYS A 14 7.65 -7.59 1.81
C LYS A 14 6.20 -7.64 1.33
N MET A 15 5.98 -7.21 0.08
CA MET A 15 4.66 -7.24 -0.55
C MET A 15 4.40 -8.56 -1.28
N ALA A 16 5.44 -9.20 -1.81
CA ALA A 16 5.38 -10.51 -2.44
C ALA A 16 5.70 -11.65 -1.45
N PRO A 17 5.25 -12.88 -1.72
CA PRO A 17 4.40 -13.28 -2.86
C PRO A 17 2.89 -13.05 -2.61
N ASN A 18 2.49 -12.81 -1.35
CA ASN A 18 1.07 -12.65 -1.00
C ASN A 18 0.60 -11.20 -1.15
N PHE A 19 0.37 -10.81 -2.41
CA PHE A 19 -0.12 -9.48 -2.77
C PHE A 19 -1.53 -9.17 -2.23
N ALA A 20 -2.36 -10.20 -2.05
CA ALA A 20 -3.72 -10.03 -1.55
C ALA A 20 -3.75 -9.54 -0.10
N SER A 21 -2.80 -9.97 0.74
CA SER A 21 -2.70 -9.54 2.14
C SER A 21 -1.81 -8.31 2.37
N SER A 22 -1.14 -7.81 1.33
CA SER A 22 -0.24 -6.67 1.46
C SER A 22 -1.02 -5.36 1.38
N VAL A 23 -1.18 -4.67 2.51
CA VAL A 23 -1.89 -3.38 2.56
C VAL A 23 -1.23 -2.35 1.66
N GLY A 24 0.10 -2.36 1.56
CA GLY A 24 0.86 -1.47 0.66
C GLY A 24 0.58 -1.75 -0.82
N TYR A 25 0.52 -3.03 -1.20
CA TYR A 25 0.20 -3.42 -2.57
C TYR A 25 -1.26 -3.10 -2.94
N GLN A 26 -2.21 -3.40 -2.05
CA GLN A 26 -3.63 -3.09 -2.25
C GLN A 26 -3.86 -1.57 -2.36
N ALA A 27 -3.14 -0.75 -1.59
CA ALA A 27 -3.17 0.70 -1.73
C ALA A 27 -2.69 1.17 -3.11
N ALA A 28 -1.59 0.58 -3.62
CA ALA A 28 -1.06 0.93 -4.94
C ALA A 28 -2.04 0.55 -6.06
N LEU A 29 -2.66 -0.63 -6.00
CA LEU A 29 -3.68 -1.04 -6.98
C LEU A 29 -4.88 -0.09 -6.97
N GLU A 30 -5.37 0.27 -5.79
CA GLU A 30 -6.53 1.15 -5.65
C GLU A 30 -6.25 2.55 -6.20
N LEU A 31 -5.06 3.10 -5.97
CA LEU A 31 -4.65 4.37 -6.57
C LEU A 31 -4.60 4.32 -8.09
N VAL A 32 -4.23 3.19 -8.69
CA VAL A 32 -4.16 3.04 -10.15
C VAL A 32 -5.55 2.83 -10.76
N PHE A 33 -6.32 1.89 -10.22
CA PHE A 33 -7.60 1.50 -10.81
C PHE A 33 -8.75 2.44 -10.44
N GLU A 34 -8.73 3.01 -9.24
CA GLU A 34 -9.75 3.93 -8.74
C GLU A 34 -9.24 5.38 -8.68
N GLY A 35 -8.03 5.67 -9.16
CA GLY A 35 -7.46 7.01 -9.15
C GLY A 35 -8.30 8.04 -9.90
N ALA A 36 -8.91 7.64 -11.02
CA ALA A 36 -9.77 8.51 -11.82
C ALA A 36 -11.08 8.89 -11.13
N THR A 37 -11.52 8.14 -10.11
CA THR A 37 -12.73 8.44 -9.33
C THR A 37 -12.42 9.31 -8.11
N GLN A 38 -11.13 9.50 -7.78
CA GLN A 38 -10.75 10.35 -6.67
C GLN A 38 -10.99 11.83 -6.99
N PRO A 39 -11.49 12.63 -6.03
CA PRO A 39 -11.73 14.04 -6.26
C PRO A 39 -10.43 14.74 -6.65
N SER A 40 -10.40 15.37 -7.81
CA SER A 40 -9.22 16.05 -8.36
C SER A 40 -7.95 15.17 -8.43
N GLY A 41 -8.09 13.84 -8.44
CA GLY A 41 -6.95 12.91 -8.41
C GLY A 41 -6.20 12.87 -7.07
N TYR A 42 -6.79 13.37 -5.98
CA TYR A 42 -6.16 13.31 -4.66
C TYR A 42 -5.94 11.87 -4.19
N THR A 43 -4.81 11.65 -3.52
CA THR A 43 -4.38 10.32 -3.07
C THR A 43 -4.70 10.09 -1.59
N GLU A 44 -4.86 11.19 -0.85
CA GLU A 44 -5.08 11.23 0.59
C GLU A 44 -6.27 10.39 1.05
N PRO A 45 -7.44 10.38 0.36
CA PRO A 45 -8.56 9.53 0.79
C PRO A 45 -8.18 8.03 0.83
N VAL A 46 -7.46 7.55 -0.19
CA VAL A 46 -7.00 6.15 -0.27
C VAL A 46 -5.86 5.92 0.73
N LEU A 47 -4.83 6.76 0.70
CA LEU A 47 -3.63 6.58 1.52
C LEU A 47 -3.92 6.70 3.01
N HIS A 48 -4.79 7.62 3.44
CA HIS A 48 -5.15 7.73 4.85
C HIS A 48 -5.94 6.52 5.34
N ARG A 49 -6.89 6.00 4.55
CA ARG A 49 -7.64 4.79 4.90
C ARG A 49 -6.72 3.57 4.99
N ARG A 50 -5.90 3.34 3.96
CA ARG A 50 -4.94 2.22 3.92
C ARG A 50 -3.87 2.32 5.00
N ARG A 51 -3.44 3.53 5.38
CA ARG A 51 -2.52 3.71 6.50
C ARG A 51 -3.16 3.39 7.85
N LYS A 52 -4.44 3.73 8.06
CA LYS A 52 -5.18 3.32 9.26
C LYS A 52 -5.30 1.80 9.34
N GLU A 53 -5.61 1.14 8.22
CA GLU A 53 -5.63 -0.32 8.10
C GLU A 53 -4.26 -0.92 8.48
N ALA A 54 -3.18 -0.45 7.85
CA ALA A 54 -1.82 -0.93 8.14
C ALA A 54 -1.42 -0.75 9.61
N LYS A 55 -1.86 0.32 10.28
CA LYS A 55 -1.63 0.52 11.72
C LYS A 55 -2.31 -0.53 12.58
N VAL A 56 -3.46 -1.06 12.16
CA VAL A 56 -4.18 -2.13 12.88
C VAL A 56 -3.62 -3.49 12.52
N THR A 57 -3.39 -3.74 11.22
CA THR A 57 -2.92 -5.05 10.72
C THR A 57 -1.50 -5.38 11.16
N TYR A 58 -0.64 -4.37 11.34
CA TYR A 58 0.77 -4.55 11.66
C TYR A 58 1.18 -4.00 13.04
N ALA A 59 0.20 -3.69 13.90
CA ALA A 59 0.41 -3.35 15.31
C ALA A 59 1.04 -4.51 16.09
#